data_AF-Q6IKK0-F1
#
_entry.id   AF-Q6IKK0-F1
#
_cell.length_a   1.000
_cell.length_b   1.000
_cell.length_c   1.000
_cell.angle_alpha   90.00
_cell.angle_beta   90.00
_cell.angle_gamma   90.00
#
_symmetry.space_group_name_H-M   'P 1'
#
loop_
_entity.id
_entity.type
_entity.pdbx_description
1 polymer ?
#
loop_
_entity_poly.entity_id
_entity_poly.type
_entity_poly.pdbx_seq_one_letter_code
_entity_poly.pdbx_strand_id
1 'polypeptide(L)'
;MEEKADIIKTKILNGTYSVAIQRKGKSVIWSILCDILKENGTVLDGWLYCSKCRKVLKFVPNHISNLSRHKCCLTLRRPTELKIVSESDKEEAIEVCTQWVVQDCQSFSAVTGAGFKNLVQFFLKIGAVYGEHVDVDDLLPDPTTLSLKAHSEAEEKGTLVSAAIKEAVDSDSGGTMTATADLIKKKIMNGAYTVANQRKGKSVIWSILCDIFKEDETVLDGWLFCSKCRKVLKFIQNHTSNLSRHKCCLQLRRPTELKIVSEIDREEAIEKCTQWVVQDRQSFSAVTGAGFKNLVQFFLKIGAVYGDQVDVDDLLPDPTTC
;
A
#
# COMPACT_ATOMS: atom_id res chain seq x y z
N MET A 1 -26.37 -42.29 -6.12
CA MET A 1 -25.24 -43.08 -6.64
C MET A 1 -24.05 -42.17 -6.74
N GLU A 2 -22.98 -42.42 -5.97
CA GLU A 2 -21.78 -41.58 -5.97
C GLU A 2 -20.95 -41.94 -7.22
N GLU A 3 -20.80 -41.01 -8.17
CA GLU A 3 -19.96 -41.24 -9.36
C GLU A 3 -18.49 -41.35 -8.91
N LYS A 4 -17.78 -42.38 -9.40
CA LYS A 4 -16.34 -42.54 -9.12
C LYS A 4 -15.53 -41.55 -9.96
N ALA A 5 -14.41 -41.09 -9.41
CA ALA A 5 -13.50 -40.12 -10.06
C ALA A 5 -13.08 -40.53 -11.49
N ASP A 6 -12.88 -41.83 -11.72
CA ASP A 6 -12.47 -42.36 -13.04
C ASP A 6 -13.57 -42.21 -14.10
N ILE A 7 -14.84 -42.36 -13.72
CA ILE A 7 -15.98 -42.17 -14.62
C ILE A 7 -16.06 -40.70 -15.04
N ILE A 8 -15.92 -39.79 -14.09
CA ILE A 8 -15.93 -38.34 -14.34
C ILE A 8 -14.77 -37.96 -15.25
N LYS A 9 -13.58 -38.52 -15.01
CA LYS A 9 -12.40 -38.28 -15.85
C LYS A 9 -12.64 -38.73 -17.30
N THR A 10 -13.24 -39.90 -17.50
CA THR A 10 -13.59 -40.39 -18.84
C THR A 10 -14.63 -39.49 -19.52
N LYS A 11 -15.64 -39.02 -18.79
CA LYS A 11 -16.63 -38.05 -19.32
C LYS A 11 -15.98 -36.72 -19.73
N ILE A 12 -14.98 -36.24 -19.00
CA ILE A 12 -14.22 -35.04 -19.39
C ILE A 12 -13.39 -35.29 -20.65
N LEU A 13 -12.70 -36.43 -20.73
CA LEU A 13 -11.88 -36.80 -21.90
C LEU A 13 -12.71 -36.98 -23.17
N ASN A 14 -13.92 -37.51 -23.03
CA ASN A 14 -14.85 -37.70 -24.14
C ASN A 14 -15.60 -36.41 -24.52
N GLY A 15 -15.40 -35.30 -23.81
CA GLY A 15 -16.07 -34.02 -24.06
C GLY A 15 -17.52 -33.93 -23.55
N THR A 16 -18.04 -34.97 -22.92
CA THR A 16 -19.35 -34.97 -22.23
C THR A 16 -19.39 -33.93 -21.11
N TYR A 17 -18.31 -33.84 -20.33
CA TYR A 17 -18.14 -32.79 -19.32
C TYR A 17 -17.07 -31.79 -19.77
N SER A 18 -17.24 -30.52 -19.41
CA SER A 18 -16.27 -29.46 -19.68
C SER A 18 -15.68 -28.90 -18.37
N VAL A 19 -14.61 -28.12 -18.48
CA VAL A 19 -13.89 -27.56 -17.32
C VAL A 19 -14.01 -26.03 -17.36
N ALA A 20 -14.47 -25.42 -16.28
CA ALA A 20 -14.58 -23.96 -16.18
C ALA A 20 -13.20 -23.29 -16.16
N ILE A 21 -13.11 -22.08 -16.72
CA ILE A 21 -11.84 -21.37 -16.92
C ILE A 21 -11.12 -21.08 -15.60
N GLN A 22 -11.83 -20.87 -14.49
CA GLN A 22 -11.29 -20.85 -13.12
C GLN A 22 -12.42 -20.53 -12.12
N ARG A 23 -12.28 -21.01 -10.89
CA ARG A 23 -13.16 -20.63 -9.79
C ARG A 23 -12.66 -19.33 -9.17
N LYS A 24 -13.54 -18.34 -8.98
CA LYS A 24 -13.21 -17.14 -8.20
C LYS A 24 -13.15 -17.50 -6.72
N GLY A 25 -11.97 -17.42 -6.11
CA GLY A 25 -11.81 -17.65 -4.68
C GLY A 25 -10.55 -17.01 -4.13
N LYS A 26 -10.55 -16.70 -2.82
CA LYS A 26 -9.43 -16.00 -2.15
C LYS A 26 -8.13 -16.83 -2.05
N SER A 27 -8.19 -18.14 -2.22
CA SER A 27 -7.02 -19.03 -2.08
C SER A 27 -6.30 -19.27 -3.41
N VAL A 28 -4.97 -19.25 -3.39
CA VAL A 28 -4.10 -19.54 -4.55
C VAL A 28 -4.39 -20.90 -5.20
N ILE A 29 -4.91 -21.88 -4.45
CA ILE A 29 -5.25 -23.20 -5.01
C ILE A 29 -6.32 -23.11 -6.11
N TRP A 30 -7.16 -22.07 -6.12
CA TRP A 30 -8.19 -21.86 -7.14
C TRP A 30 -7.62 -21.43 -8.50
N SER A 31 -6.34 -21.05 -8.57
CA SER A 31 -5.66 -20.81 -9.85
C SER A 31 -5.47 -22.08 -10.69
N ILE A 32 -5.47 -23.25 -10.04
CA ILE A 32 -5.24 -24.56 -10.69
C ILE A 32 -6.41 -25.54 -10.52
N LEU A 33 -7.37 -25.25 -9.64
CA LEU A 33 -8.54 -26.07 -9.42
C LEU A 33 -9.76 -25.41 -10.08
N CYS A 34 -10.38 -26.16 -10.97
CA CYS A 34 -11.51 -25.71 -11.77
C CYS A 34 -12.77 -26.50 -11.42
N ASP A 35 -13.92 -25.84 -11.50
CA ASP A 35 -15.22 -26.51 -11.45
C ASP A 35 -15.43 -27.33 -12.73
N ILE A 36 -16.10 -28.48 -12.60
CA ILE A 36 -16.47 -29.35 -13.72
C ILE A 36 -17.91 -29.03 -14.11
N LEU A 37 -18.18 -28.82 -15.39
CA LEU A 37 -19.51 -28.53 -15.92
C LEU A 37 -20.06 -29.76 -16.65
N LYS A 38 -21.32 -30.11 -16.34
CA LYS A 38 -22.08 -31.15 -17.05
C LYS A 38 -22.51 -30.64 -18.45
N GLU A 39 -23.06 -31.54 -19.27
CA GLU A 39 -23.58 -31.22 -20.61
C GLU A 39 -24.59 -30.06 -20.61
N ASN A 40 -25.39 -29.93 -19.56
CA ASN A 40 -26.38 -28.86 -19.40
C ASN A 40 -25.79 -27.54 -18.86
N GLY A 41 -24.47 -27.43 -18.72
CA GLY A 41 -23.79 -26.25 -18.18
C GLY A 41 -23.83 -26.12 -16.66
N THR A 42 -24.47 -27.04 -15.93
CA THR A 42 -24.49 -27.00 -14.45
C THR A 42 -23.19 -27.54 -13.86
N VAL A 43 -22.78 -26.98 -12.71
CA VAL A 43 -21.59 -27.44 -11.99
C VAL A 43 -21.83 -28.84 -11.41
N LEU A 44 -20.86 -29.72 -11.55
CA LEU A 44 -20.84 -31.03 -10.92
C LEU A 44 -20.38 -30.89 -9.47
N ASP A 45 -21.34 -30.79 -8.56
CA ASP A 45 -21.07 -30.72 -7.13
C ASP A 45 -20.27 -31.92 -6.62
N GLY A 46 -19.39 -31.66 -5.64
CA GLY A 46 -18.59 -32.69 -5.00
C GLY A 46 -17.27 -33.00 -5.70
N TRP A 47 -16.97 -32.37 -6.84
CA TRP A 47 -15.79 -32.66 -7.64
C TRP A 47 -15.13 -31.42 -8.22
N LEU A 48 -13.81 -31.45 -8.30
CA LEU A 48 -12.97 -30.43 -8.93
C LEU A 48 -11.99 -31.08 -9.90
N TYR A 49 -11.61 -30.34 -10.91
CA TYR A 49 -10.59 -30.73 -11.87
C TYR A 49 -9.30 -29.95 -11.63
N CYS A 50 -8.17 -30.65 -11.47
CA CYS A 50 -6.87 -30.00 -11.42
C CYS A 50 -6.34 -29.77 -12.84
N SER A 51 -6.21 -28.51 -13.25
CA SER A 51 -5.73 -28.13 -14.59
C SER A 51 -4.27 -28.55 -14.86
N LYS A 52 -3.42 -28.60 -13.82
CA LYS A 52 -2.01 -28.98 -13.95
C LYS A 52 -1.79 -30.48 -14.19
N CYS A 53 -2.40 -31.35 -13.38
CA CYS A 53 -2.17 -32.81 -13.48
C CYS A 53 -3.34 -33.59 -14.07
N ARG A 54 -4.43 -32.90 -14.46
CA ARG A 54 -5.63 -33.48 -15.08
C ARG A 54 -6.30 -34.56 -14.22
N LYS A 55 -6.20 -34.45 -12.89
CA LYS A 55 -6.86 -35.34 -11.93
C LYS A 55 -8.17 -34.73 -11.43
N VAL A 56 -9.17 -35.58 -11.27
CA VAL A 56 -10.44 -35.26 -10.63
C VAL A 56 -10.30 -35.49 -9.13
N LEU A 57 -10.63 -34.47 -8.34
CA LEU A 57 -10.47 -34.44 -6.89
C LEU A 57 -11.84 -34.30 -6.22
N LYS A 58 -12.08 -35.07 -5.16
CA LYS A 58 -13.29 -34.93 -4.35
C LYS A 58 -13.25 -33.57 -3.63
N PHE A 59 -14.34 -32.83 -3.70
CA PHE A 59 -14.49 -31.53 -3.06
C PHE A 59 -15.64 -31.60 -2.06
N VAL A 60 -15.35 -31.24 -0.81
CA VAL A 60 -16.36 -31.11 0.22
C VAL A 60 -16.41 -29.64 0.61
N PRO A 61 -17.57 -28.96 0.46
CA PRO A 61 -17.72 -27.59 0.92
C PRO A 61 -17.24 -27.44 2.37
N ASN A 62 -16.54 -26.36 2.67
CA ASN A 62 -15.92 -26.06 3.98
C ASN A 62 -14.75 -26.97 4.42
N HIS A 63 -14.38 -28.00 3.64
CA HIS A 63 -13.23 -28.86 3.94
C HIS A 63 -12.24 -28.90 2.78
N ILE A 64 -11.30 -27.94 2.76
CA ILE A 64 -10.26 -27.82 1.73
C ILE A 64 -8.95 -28.55 2.07
N SER A 65 -8.88 -29.26 3.19
CA SER A 65 -7.66 -29.92 3.69
C SER A 65 -7.18 -31.06 2.78
N ASN A 66 -8.10 -31.71 2.07
CA ASN A 66 -7.76 -32.72 1.08
C ASN A 66 -7.18 -32.09 -0.20
N LEU A 67 -7.72 -30.94 -0.63
CA LEU A 67 -7.23 -30.18 -1.77
C LEU A 67 -5.84 -29.61 -1.50
N SER A 68 -5.59 -29.12 -0.28
CA SER A 68 -4.28 -28.57 0.08
C SER A 68 -3.17 -29.61 0.11
N ARG A 69 -3.48 -30.89 0.33
CA ARG A 69 -2.55 -32.01 0.27
C ARG A 69 -2.26 -32.51 -1.15
N HIS A 70 -2.99 -32.02 -2.14
CA HIS A 70 -2.75 -32.40 -3.52
C HIS A 70 -1.38 -31.90 -4.01
N LYS A 71 -0.58 -32.75 -4.67
CA LYS A 71 0.80 -32.43 -5.10
C LYS A 71 0.91 -31.09 -5.83
N CYS A 72 -0.01 -30.78 -6.76
CA CYS A 72 0.03 -29.51 -7.49
C CYS A 72 -0.29 -28.30 -6.61
N CYS A 73 -1.16 -28.47 -5.61
CA CYS A 73 -1.47 -27.44 -4.61
C CYS A 73 -0.31 -27.25 -3.63
N LEU A 74 0.40 -28.34 -3.29
CA LEU A 74 1.62 -28.29 -2.48
C LEU A 74 2.73 -27.54 -3.22
N THR A 75 2.91 -27.73 -4.52
CA THR A 75 3.88 -26.95 -5.30
C THR A 75 3.54 -25.45 -5.31
N LEU A 76 2.25 -25.08 -5.26
CA LEU A 76 1.83 -23.68 -5.10
C LEU A 76 2.01 -23.15 -3.66
N ARG A 77 2.13 -24.04 -2.68
CA ARG A 77 2.30 -23.71 -1.25
C ARG A 77 3.73 -23.82 -0.76
N ARG A 78 4.62 -24.49 -1.51
CA ARG A 78 6.04 -24.47 -1.20
C ARG A 78 6.49 -23.02 -1.33
N PRO A 79 7.26 -22.48 -0.37
CA PRO A 79 7.98 -21.25 -0.61
C PRO A 79 8.72 -21.44 -1.93
N THR A 80 8.37 -20.64 -2.93
CA THR A 80 9.23 -20.52 -4.10
C THR A 80 10.59 -20.13 -3.54
N GLU A 81 11.65 -20.86 -3.90
CA GLU A 81 13.00 -20.45 -3.50
C GLU A 81 13.18 -18.97 -3.85
N LEU A 82 13.67 -18.19 -2.90
CA LEU A 82 13.90 -16.77 -3.11
C LEU A 82 14.88 -16.63 -4.27
N LYS A 83 14.61 -15.65 -5.13
CA LYS A 83 15.44 -15.37 -6.29
C LYS A 83 16.66 -14.60 -5.82
N ILE A 84 17.82 -15.14 -6.18
CA ILE A 84 19.12 -14.49 -6.07
C ILE A 84 19.26 -13.53 -7.26
N VAL A 85 19.62 -12.29 -6.97
CA VAL A 85 19.87 -11.25 -8.01
C VAL A 85 21.25 -11.42 -8.65
N SER A 86 21.47 -10.78 -9.79
CA SER A 86 22.80 -10.84 -10.43
C SER A 86 23.84 -10.08 -9.61
N GLU A 87 25.12 -10.46 -9.70
CA GLU A 87 26.21 -9.75 -9.02
C GLU A 87 26.29 -8.28 -9.45
N SER A 88 25.99 -7.97 -10.71
CA SER A 88 25.91 -6.57 -11.19
C SER A 88 24.83 -5.76 -10.48
N ASP A 89 23.68 -6.37 -10.18
CA ASP A 89 22.62 -5.69 -9.43
C ASP A 89 22.96 -5.56 -7.94
N LYS A 90 23.76 -6.49 -7.39
CA LYS A 90 24.29 -6.36 -6.01
C LYS A 90 25.29 -5.22 -5.90
N GLU A 91 26.17 -5.07 -6.89
CA GLU A 91 27.09 -3.93 -6.99
C GLU A 91 26.30 -2.61 -7.08
N GLU A 92 25.27 -2.54 -7.92
CA GLU A 92 24.38 -1.37 -8.00
C GLU A 92 23.65 -1.13 -6.66
N ALA A 93 23.21 -2.19 -5.96
CA ALA A 93 22.59 -2.07 -4.64
C ALA A 93 23.53 -1.46 -3.60
N ILE A 94 24.81 -1.86 -3.59
CA ILE A 94 25.85 -1.26 -2.74
C ILE A 94 25.95 0.23 -3.06
N GLU A 95 26.13 0.59 -4.32
CA GLU A 95 26.31 1.99 -4.74
C GLU A 95 25.13 2.87 -4.34
N VAL A 96 23.89 2.43 -4.60
CA VAL A 96 22.69 3.22 -4.30
C VAL A 96 22.45 3.30 -2.78
N CYS A 97 22.75 2.24 -2.02
CA CYS A 97 22.69 2.29 -0.55
C CYS A 97 23.73 3.27 0.03
N THR A 98 24.98 3.22 -0.45
CA THR A 98 26.03 4.17 -0.04
C THR A 98 25.62 5.60 -0.38
N GLN A 99 25.09 5.84 -1.59
CA GLN A 99 24.58 7.17 -1.97
C GLN A 99 23.46 7.65 -1.06
N TRP A 100 22.50 6.78 -0.73
CA TRP A 100 21.44 7.12 0.20
C TRP A 100 21.98 7.52 1.58
N VAL A 101 22.88 6.71 2.13
CA VAL A 101 23.49 6.97 3.44
C VAL A 101 24.23 8.30 3.46
N VAL A 102 25.01 8.61 2.41
CA VAL A 102 25.79 9.84 2.30
C VAL A 102 24.90 11.07 2.05
N GLN A 103 23.96 10.98 1.10
CA GLN A 103 23.13 12.14 0.69
C GLN A 103 22.12 12.53 1.75
N ASP A 104 21.53 11.54 2.43
CA ASP A 104 20.47 11.77 3.41
C ASP A 104 21.00 11.66 4.85
N CYS A 105 22.33 11.63 5.04
CA CYS A 105 23.03 11.56 6.33
C CYS A 105 22.49 10.47 7.27
N GLN A 106 22.28 9.26 6.73
CA GLN A 106 21.79 8.12 7.50
C GLN A 106 22.92 7.38 8.22
N SER A 107 22.56 6.53 9.18
CA SER A 107 23.51 5.57 9.74
C SER A 107 23.74 4.43 8.74
N PHE A 108 24.98 3.95 8.61
CA PHE A 108 25.27 2.73 7.85
C PHE A 108 24.47 1.53 8.35
N SER A 109 24.14 1.48 9.65
CA SER A 109 23.32 0.40 10.22
C SER A 109 21.87 0.39 9.70
N ALA A 110 21.40 1.49 9.09
CA ALA A 110 20.02 1.61 8.61
C ALA A 110 19.66 0.57 7.56
N VAL A 111 20.62 0.13 6.73
CA VAL A 111 20.40 -0.88 5.69
C VAL A 111 20.07 -2.28 6.24
N THR A 112 20.40 -2.54 7.51
CA THR A 112 20.11 -3.83 8.17
C THR A 112 18.82 -3.83 9.00
N GLY A 113 18.16 -2.69 9.11
CA GLY A 113 16.95 -2.54 9.93
C GLY A 113 15.82 -3.45 9.45
N ALA A 114 15.12 -4.10 10.38
CA ALA A 114 14.03 -5.01 10.05
C ALA A 114 12.86 -4.26 9.39
N GLY A 115 12.59 -3.03 9.84
CA GLY A 115 11.60 -2.16 9.22
C GLY A 115 11.99 -1.81 7.79
N PHE A 116 13.27 -1.54 7.55
CA PHE A 116 13.81 -1.20 6.24
C PHE A 116 13.69 -2.39 5.28
N LYS A 117 14.09 -3.60 5.70
CA LYS A 117 13.96 -4.82 4.89
C LYS A 117 12.51 -5.09 4.47
N ASN A 118 11.56 -4.91 5.39
CA ASN A 118 10.14 -5.04 5.09
C ASN A 118 9.66 -4.00 4.06
N LEU A 119 10.23 -2.79 4.10
CA LEU A 119 9.93 -1.73 3.16
C LEU A 119 10.53 -2.01 1.77
N VAL A 120 11.76 -2.51 1.71
CA VAL A 120 12.40 -2.98 0.46
C VAL A 120 11.57 -4.06 -0.21
N GLN A 121 11.14 -5.07 0.57
CA GLN A 121 10.26 -6.15 0.10
C GLN A 121 8.94 -5.62 -0.48
N PHE A 122 8.39 -4.56 0.10
CA PHE A 122 7.20 -3.90 -0.43
C PHE A 122 7.48 -3.22 -1.77
N PHE A 123 8.58 -2.48 -1.92
CA PHE A 123 8.91 -1.83 -3.19
C PHE A 123 9.22 -2.83 -4.31
N LEU A 124 9.86 -3.96 -4.00
CA LEU A 124 10.05 -5.07 -4.94
C LEU A 124 8.70 -5.61 -5.46
N LYS A 125 7.72 -5.79 -4.56
CA LYS A 125 6.36 -6.17 -4.92
C LYS A 125 5.68 -5.13 -5.82
N ILE A 126 5.82 -3.83 -5.53
CA ILE A 126 5.28 -2.76 -6.39
C ILE A 126 5.95 -2.80 -7.77
N GLY A 127 7.27 -2.93 -7.83
CA GLY A 127 8.03 -3.06 -9.08
C GLY A 127 7.56 -4.26 -9.91
N ALA A 128 7.30 -5.39 -9.28
CA ALA A 128 6.78 -6.60 -9.95
C ALA A 128 5.41 -6.39 -10.59
N VAL A 129 4.56 -5.57 -9.98
CA VAL A 129 3.18 -5.32 -10.45
C VAL A 129 3.13 -4.20 -11.48
N TYR A 130 3.82 -3.08 -11.23
CA TYR A 130 3.69 -1.85 -12.00
C TYR A 130 4.87 -1.61 -12.95
N GLY A 131 5.97 -2.32 -12.79
CA GLY A 131 7.22 -2.09 -13.50
C GLY A 131 8.05 -0.95 -12.91
N GLU A 132 9.11 -0.57 -13.60
CA GLU A 132 10.08 0.43 -13.13
C GLU A 132 9.55 1.87 -13.10
N HIS A 133 8.70 2.28 -14.06
CA HIS A 133 8.27 3.67 -14.24
C HIS A 133 7.09 4.09 -13.35
N VAL A 134 7.25 3.92 -12.04
CA VAL A 134 6.31 4.37 -11.01
C VAL A 134 6.64 5.79 -10.56
N ASP A 135 5.62 6.62 -10.34
CA ASP A 135 5.80 7.94 -9.72
C ASP A 135 6.15 7.79 -8.22
N VAL A 136 7.44 7.82 -7.89
CA VAL A 136 7.91 7.69 -6.50
C VAL A 136 7.44 8.86 -5.62
N ASP A 137 7.29 10.05 -6.18
CA ASP A 137 6.83 11.23 -5.44
C ASP A 137 5.33 11.13 -5.08
N ASP A 138 4.52 10.48 -5.93
CA ASP A 138 3.12 10.17 -5.60
C ASP A 138 2.98 8.97 -4.67
N LEU A 139 3.87 7.97 -4.80
CA LEU A 139 3.85 6.76 -3.99
C LEU A 139 4.24 7.02 -2.52
N LEU A 140 5.29 7.80 -2.30
CA LEU A 140 5.83 8.01 -0.96
C LEU A 140 4.98 9.01 -0.15
N PRO A 141 4.70 8.72 1.13
CA PRO A 141 4.02 9.66 2.00
C PRO A 141 4.92 10.84 2.37
N ASP A 142 4.29 11.98 2.65
CA ASP A 142 5.01 13.09 3.27
C ASP A 142 5.29 12.82 4.77
N PRO A 143 6.31 13.47 5.37
CA PRO A 143 6.71 13.23 6.76
C PRO A 143 5.60 13.50 7.78
N THR A 144 4.72 14.47 7.50
CA THR A 144 3.59 14.79 8.37
C THR A 144 2.55 13.67 8.34
N THR A 145 2.29 13.09 7.17
CA THR A 145 1.42 11.90 7.05
C THR A 145 1.95 10.76 7.90
N LEU A 146 3.26 10.48 7.83
CA LEU A 146 3.88 9.43 8.64
C LEU A 146 3.81 9.71 10.14
N SER A 147 4.08 10.95 10.55
CA SER A 147 3.98 11.36 11.95
C SER A 147 2.56 11.18 12.48
N LEU A 148 1.55 11.64 11.74
CA LEU A 148 0.15 11.47 12.13
C LEU A 148 -0.24 10.00 12.21
N LYS A 149 0.18 9.18 11.25
CA LYS A 149 -0.10 7.74 11.25
C LYS A 149 0.61 7.04 12.41
N ALA A 150 1.87 7.36 12.68
CA ALA A 150 2.62 6.82 13.81
C ALA A 150 1.97 7.19 15.15
N HIS A 151 1.52 8.44 15.31
CA HIS A 151 0.75 8.85 16.49
C HIS A 151 -0.56 8.10 16.61
N SER A 152 -1.32 7.99 15.52
CA SER A 152 -2.59 7.24 15.50
C SER A 152 -2.38 5.77 15.85
N GLU A 153 -1.33 5.11 15.34
CA GLU A 153 -1.02 3.73 15.66
C GLU A 153 -0.53 3.56 17.10
N ALA A 154 0.24 4.53 17.61
CA ALA A 154 0.68 4.55 19.00
C ALA A 154 -0.51 4.77 19.94
N GLU A 155 -1.48 5.60 19.57
CA GLU A 155 -2.74 5.76 20.31
C GLU A 155 -3.57 4.48 20.24
N GLU A 156 -3.76 3.88 19.07
CA GLU A 156 -4.51 2.64 18.91
C GLU A 156 -3.90 1.50 19.74
N LYS A 157 -2.60 1.22 19.55
CA LYS A 157 -1.88 0.23 20.36
C LYS A 157 -1.84 0.63 21.82
N GLY A 158 -1.69 1.92 22.11
CA GLY A 158 -1.77 2.50 23.44
C GLY A 158 -3.11 2.22 24.11
N THR A 159 -4.23 2.32 23.41
CA THR A 159 -5.55 1.98 23.93
C THR A 159 -5.74 0.49 24.12
N LEU A 160 -5.21 -0.36 23.24
CA LEU A 160 -5.23 -1.81 23.39
C LEU A 160 -4.41 -2.27 24.60
N VAL A 161 -3.19 -1.74 24.72
CA VAL A 161 -2.29 -2.00 25.84
C VAL A 161 -2.87 -1.38 27.11
N SER A 162 -3.43 -0.16 27.05
CA SER A 162 -4.11 0.46 28.19
C SER A 162 -5.38 -0.27 28.58
N ALA A 163 -6.12 -0.89 27.65
CA ALA A 163 -7.27 -1.72 27.95
C ALA A 163 -6.83 -3.01 28.63
N ALA A 164 -5.78 -3.66 28.15
CA ALA A 164 -5.16 -4.81 28.80
C ALA A 164 -4.57 -4.45 30.19
N ILE A 165 -4.01 -3.25 30.34
CA ILE A 165 -3.47 -2.74 31.61
C ILE A 165 -4.61 -2.30 32.55
N LYS A 166 -5.70 -1.70 32.06
CA LYS A 166 -6.89 -1.31 32.84
C LYS A 166 -7.73 -2.51 33.25
N GLU A 167 -7.77 -3.56 32.43
CA GLU A 167 -8.32 -4.86 32.81
C GLU A 167 -7.49 -5.50 33.94
N ALA A 168 -6.23 -5.06 34.11
CA ALA A 168 -5.35 -5.39 35.22
C ALA A 168 -5.27 -4.31 36.34
N VAL A 169 -5.89 -3.14 36.17
CA VAL A 169 -5.81 -1.99 37.09
C VAL A 169 -7.18 -1.30 37.13
N ASP A 170 -7.96 -1.67 38.14
CA ASP A 170 -9.39 -1.40 38.42
C ASP A 170 -9.98 -0.01 38.13
N SER A 171 -11.32 0.03 37.98
CA SER A 171 -12.24 1.18 38.15
C SER A 171 -12.00 2.50 37.41
N ASP A 172 -13.08 2.99 36.81
CA ASP A 172 -13.42 4.40 36.58
C ASP A 172 -12.98 5.13 35.27
N SER A 173 -13.94 5.97 34.87
CA SER A 173 -14.24 6.78 33.66
C SER A 173 -13.14 7.72 33.12
N GLY A 174 -13.13 8.34 31.91
CA GLY A 174 -13.98 8.50 30.71
C GLY A 174 -13.50 9.75 29.89
N GLY A 175 -13.81 9.90 28.58
CA GLY A 175 -13.81 11.23 27.88
C GLY A 175 -13.29 11.37 26.42
N THR A 176 -13.96 12.21 25.59
CA THR A 176 -14.11 12.20 24.10
C THR A 176 -13.41 13.35 23.30
N MET A 177 -13.36 13.23 21.94
CA MET A 177 -12.82 14.18 20.92
C MET A 177 -13.82 15.07 20.14
N THR A 178 -13.28 16.14 19.51
CA THR A 178 -13.47 16.74 18.13
C THR A 178 -14.82 17.25 17.57
N ALA A 179 -14.93 18.58 17.32
CA ALA A 179 -16.10 19.21 16.64
C ALA A 179 -15.84 20.53 15.84
N THR A 180 -14.65 20.78 15.27
CA THR A 180 -14.27 22.16 14.86
C THR A 180 -14.41 22.52 13.36
N ALA A 181 -14.21 21.60 12.40
CA ALA A 181 -14.15 21.94 10.97
C ALA A 181 -15.52 22.23 10.32
N ASP A 182 -16.56 21.48 10.72
CA ASP A 182 -17.91 21.63 10.19
C ASP A 182 -18.57 22.94 10.62
N LEU A 183 -18.17 23.47 11.77
CA LEU A 183 -18.64 24.75 12.28
C LEU A 183 -18.18 25.91 11.38
N ILE A 184 -16.94 25.84 10.89
CA ILE A 184 -16.35 26.87 10.02
C ILE A 184 -17.04 26.88 8.65
N LYS A 185 -17.31 25.69 8.08
CA LYS A 185 -18.01 25.56 6.81
C LYS A 185 -19.43 26.16 6.85
N LYS A 186 -20.16 25.92 7.95
CA LYS A 186 -21.50 26.49 8.15
C LYS A 186 -21.48 28.03 8.20
N LYS A 187 -20.47 28.62 8.85
CA LYS A 187 -20.35 30.10 8.93
C LYS A 187 -20.04 30.76 7.58
N ILE A 188 -19.27 30.12 6.70
CA ILE A 188 -19.03 30.63 5.34
C ILE A 188 -20.30 30.55 4.48
N MET A 189 -21.05 29.43 4.55
CA MET A 189 -22.27 29.26 3.76
C MET A 189 -23.40 30.21 4.17
N ASN A 190 -23.46 30.56 5.46
CA ASN A 190 -24.45 31.49 5.99
C ASN A 190 -24.07 32.97 5.78
N GLY A 191 -22.95 33.25 5.10
CA GLY A 191 -22.49 34.61 4.79
C GLY A 191 -21.85 35.36 5.96
N ALA A 192 -21.69 34.72 7.13
CA ALA A 192 -21.03 35.30 8.29
C ALA A 192 -19.51 35.46 8.06
N TYR A 193 -18.89 34.52 7.33
CA TYR A 193 -17.49 34.63 6.90
C TYR A 193 -17.42 34.89 5.40
N THR A 194 -16.56 35.83 5.01
CA THR A 194 -16.33 36.20 3.61
C THR A 194 -15.03 35.58 3.09
N VAL A 195 -14.90 35.47 1.77
CA VAL A 195 -13.73 34.87 1.12
C VAL A 195 -13.12 35.91 0.20
N ALA A 196 -11.83 36.21 0.36
CA ALA A 196 -11.17 37.21 -0.48
C ALA A 196 -10.80 36.67 -1.87
N ASN A 197 -10.65 37.60 -2.81
CA ASN A 197 -10.10 37.31 -4.11
C ASN A 197 -8.59 37.13 -4.04
N GLN A 198 -8.16 35.93 -4.44
CA GLN A 198 -6.83 35.49 -4.87
C GLN A 198 -5.62 36.12 -4.16
N ARG A 199 -4.92 35.29 -3.39
CA ARG A 199 -3.64 35.66 -2.78
C ARG A 199 -2.58 35.85 -3.86
N LYS A 200 -1.88 37.00 -3.86
CA LYS A 200 -0.74 37.23 -4.77
C LYS A 200 0.45 36.41 -4.28
N GLY A 201 0.81 35.33 -5.00
CA GLY A 201 1.94 34.48 -4.66
C GLY A 201 2.59 33.85 -5.89
N LYS A 202 3.87 33.48 -5.78
CA LYS A 202 4.66 32.88 -6.88
C LYS A 202 4.16 31.47 -7.30
N SER A 203 3.38 30.80 -6.46
CA SER A 203 2.86 29.45 -6.71
C SER A 203 1.47 29.47 -7.35
N VAL A 204 1.27 28.64 -8.37
CA VAL A 204 0.00 28.49 -9.12
C VAL A 204 -1.15 28.02 -8.21
N ILE A 205 -0.84 27.39 -7.06
CA ILE A 205 -1.83 26.94 -6.07
C ILE A 205 -2.68 28.12 -5.52
N TRP A 206 -2.08 29.31 -5.41
CA TRP A 206 -2.76 30.51 -4.92
C TRP A 206 -3.79 31.08 -5.92
N SER A 207 -3.82 30.58 -7.16
CA SER A 207 -4.90 30.89 -8.10
C SER A 207 -6.23 30.21 -7.76
N ILE A 208 -6.20 29.19 -6.88
CA ILE A 208 -7.37 28.38 -6.51
C ILE A 208 -7.74 28.53 -5.03
N LEU A 209 -6.78 28.79 -4.15
CA LEU A 209 -7.01 28.89 -2.71
C LEU A 209 -7.12 30.34 -2.24
N CYS A 210 -8.09 30.58 -1.37
CA CYS A 210 -8.44 31.89 -0.86
C CYS A 210 -8.38 31.93 0.67
N ASP A 211 -8.01 33.10 1.21
CA ASP A 211 -8.11 33.38 2.64
C ASP A 211 -9.58 33.59 3.05
N ILE A 212 -9.91 33.20 4.28
CA ILE A 212 -11.24 33.35 4.88
C ILE A 212 -11.19 34.53 5.86
N PHE A 213 -12.16 35.44 5.76
CA PHE A 213 -12.31 36.60 6.62
C PHE A 213 -13.49 36.40 7.56
N LYS A 214 -13.30 36.74 8.83
CA LYS A 214 -14.34 36.76 9.85
C LYS A 214 -15.19 38.05 9.70
N GLU A 215 -16.25 38.14 10.52
CA GLU A 215 -17.14 39.31 10.58
C GLU A 215 -16.40 40.61 10.97
N ASP A 216 -15.33 40.50 11.75
CA ASP A 216 -14.48 41.62 12.19
C ASP A 216 -13.41 42.01 11.15
N GLU A 217 -13.54 41.53 9.91
CA GLU A 217 -12.58 41.72 8.81
C GLU A 217 -11.17 41.15 9.09
N THR A 218 -10.98 40.35 10.15
CA THR A 218 -9.72 39.66 10.39
C THR A 218 -9.64 38.34 9.62
N VAL A 219 -8.42 37.97 9.20
CA VAL A 219 -8.18 36.67 8.55
C VAL A 219 -8.33 35.55 9.58
N LEU A 220 -9.08 34.51 9.22
CA LEU A 220 -9.15 33.27 9.99
C LEU A 220 -7.86 32.48 9.78
N ASP A 221 -6.85 32.77 10.61
CA ASP A 221 -5.59 32.05 10.58
C ASP A 221 -5.80 30.56 10.82
N GLY A 222 -4.98 29.74 10.16
CA GLY A 222 -5.12 28.29 10.23
C GLY A 222 -6.04 27.65 9.19
N TRP A 223 -6.73 28.43 8.33
CA TRP A 223 -7.73 27.89 7.40
C TRP A 223 -7.77 28.62 6.05
N LEU A 224 -8.03 27.88 4.98
CA LEU A 224 -8.17 28.35 3.61
C LEU A 224 -9.43 27.79 2.96
N PHE A 225 -9.93 28.49 1.94
CA PHE A 225 -11.08 28.07 1.15
C PHE A 225 -10.67 27.77 -0.28
N CYS A 226 -11.06 26.61 -0.81
CA CYS A 226 -10.87 26.30 -2.22
C CYS A 226 -12.00 26.86 -3.08
N SER A 227 -11.68 27.82 -3.95
CA SER A 227 -12.65 28.44 -4.86
C SER A 227 -13.29 27.47 -5.87
N LYS A 228 -12.58 26.39 -6.27
CA LYS A 228 -13.09 25.42 -7.25
C LYS A 228 -14.05 24.40 -6.66
N CYS A 229 -13.74 23.81 -5.51
CA CYS A 229 -14.58 22.77 -4.90
C CYS A 229 -15.33 23.19 -3.64
N ARG A 230 -15.14 24.44 -3.19
CA ARG A 230 -15.79 25.05 -2.02
C ARG A 230 -15.55 24.30 -0.70
N LYS A 231 -14.38 23.65 -0.56
CA LYS A 231 -13.95 23.01 0.70
C LYS A 231 -13.07 23.94 1.53
N VAL A 232 -13.24 23.86 2.84
CA VAL A 232 -12.34 24.49 3.82
C VAL A 232 -11.18 23.54 4.10
N LEU A 233 -9.96 24.04 4.01
CA LEU A 233 -8.72 23.31 4.21
C LEU A 233 -7.99 23.94 5.40
N LYS A 234 -7.44 23.11 6.29
CA LYS A 234 -6.57 23.62 7.35
C LYS A 234 -5.25 24.08 6.72
N PHE A 235 -4.77 25.26 7.07
CA PHE A 235 -3.51 25.81 6.61
C PHE A 235 -2.61 26.06 7.80
N ILE A 236 -1.56 25.25 7.95
CA ILE A 236 -0.62 25.38 9.06
C ILE A 236 0.55 26.22 8.53
N GLN A 237 0.78 27.37 9.17
CA GLN A 237 1.80 28.38 8.88
C GLN A 237 2.93 27.93 7.93
N ASN A 238 3.02 28.59 6.77
CA ASN A 238 4.05 28.42 5.72
C ASN A 238 4.18 27.05 5.03
N HIS A 239 3.37 26.05 5.36
CA HIS A 239 3.37 24.77 4.65
C HIS A 239 2.25 24.69 3.61
N THR A 240 2.62 24.54 2.33
CA THR A 240 1.66 24.38 1.21
C THR A 240 1.49 22.93 0.74
N SER A 241 2.13 21.97 1.40
CA SER A 241 2.16 20.55 1.00
C SER A 241 0.77 19.90 1.05
N ASN A 242 0.00 20.18 2.10
CA ASN A 242 -1.39 19.74 2.22
C ASN A 242 -2.31 20.41 1.17
N LEU A 243 -1.96 21.63 0.73
CA LEU A 243 -2.68 22.39 -0.28
C LEU A 243 -2.38 21.88 -1.70
N SER A 244 -1.15 21.46 -1.98
CA SER A 244 -0.77 20.90 -3.29
C SER A 244 -1.42 19.55 -3.58
N ARG A 245 -1.73 18.76 -2.54
CA ARG A 245 -2.42 17.46 -2.65
C ARG A 245 -3.92 17.60 -2.88
N HIS A 246 -4.46 18.82 -2.79
CA HIS A 246 -5.86 19.06 -3.07
C HIS A 246 -6.19 18.79 -4.54
N LYS A 247 -7.24 18.01 -4.82
CA LYS A 247 -7.64 17.60 -6.18
C LYS A 247 -7.66 18.74 -7.20
N CYS A 248 -8.15 19.93 -6.82
CA CYS A 248 -8.18 21.07 -7.72
C CYS A 248 -6.80 21.68 -8.01
N CYS A 249 -5.83 21.50 -7.13
CA CYS A 249 -4.44 21.93 -7.28
C CYS A 249 -3.61 20.94 -8.11
N LEU A 250 -3.89 19.63 -7.98
CA LEU A 250 -3.25 18.57 -8.77
C LEU A 250 -3.54 18.71 -10.28
N GLN A 251 -4.75 19.14 -10.63
CA GLN A 251 -5.17 19.39 -12.02
C GLN A 251 -4.40 20.52 -12.73
N LEU A 252 -3.50 21.22 -12.03
CA LEU A 252 -2.67 22.29 -12.60
C LEU A 252 -1.27 21.81 -13.05
N ARG A 253 -0.88 20.56 -12.80
CA ARG A 253 0.40 20.00 -13.26
C ARG A 253 0.22 19.23 -14.58
N ARG A 254 1.07 19.52 -15.59
CA ARG A 254 1.07 18.80 -16.89
C ARG A 254 1.72 17.42 -16.75
N PRO A 255 1.28 16.41 -17.53
CA PRO A 255 1.72 15.03 -17.35
C PRO A 255 2.92 14.67 -18.24
N THR A 256 3.84 13.90 -17.67
CA THR A 256 4.58 12.84 -18.38
C THR A 256 3.95 11.51 -17.92
N GLU A 257 3.81 10.52 -18.79
CA GLU A 257 3.10 9.25 -18.51
C GLU A 257 3.81 8.40 -17.44
N LEU A 258 3.67 8.78 -16.18
CA LEU A 258 4.02 7.94 -15.03
C LEU A 258 2.85 7.01 -14.72
N LYS A 259 3.18 5.79 -14.28
CA LYS A 259 2.14 4.86 -13.81
C LYS A 259 1.70 5.28 -12.42
N ILE A 260 0.42 5.64 -12.31
CA ILE A 260 -0.22 5.93 -11.03
C ILE A 260 -0.55 4.60 -10.36
N VAL A 261 -0.01 4.45 -9.15
CA VAL A 261 -0.23 3.26 -8.31
C VAL A 261 -1.64 3.29 -7.73
N SER A 262 -2.23 2.11 -7.50
CA SER A 262 -3.59 2.02 -6.93
C SER A 262 -3.68 2.70 -5.56
N GLU A 263 -4.89 3.14 -5.17
CA GLU A 263 -5.10 3.73 -3.84
C GLU A 263 -4.79 2.76 -2.70
N ILE A 264 -5.11 1.47 -2.88
CA ILE A 264 -4.82 0.40 -1.91
C ILE A 264 -3.31 0.27 -1.69
N ASP A 265 -2.54 0.25 -2.77
CA ASP A 265 -1.09 0.13 -2.68
C ASP A 265 -0.42 1.40 -2.11
N ARG A 266 -1.03 2.58 -2.31
CA ARG A 266 -0.58 3.82 -1.66
C ARG A 266 -0.86 3.82 -0.16
N GLU A 267 -2.00 3.27 0.27
CA GLU A 267 -2.26 3.07 1.70
C GLU A 267 -1.29 2.08 2.33
N GLU A 268 -0.96 0.98 1.64
CA GLU A 268 0.06 0.01 2.07
C GLU A 268 1.45 0.69 2.14
N ALA A 269 1.79 1.57 1.20
CA ALA A 269 3.04 2.34 1.23
C ALA A 269 3.14 3.24 2.46
N ILE A 270 2.05 3.92 2.84
CA ILE A 270 1.97 4.71 4.08
C ILE A 270 2.26 3.81 5.28
N GLU A 271 1.57 2.67 5.38
CA GLU A 271 1.74 1.73 6.49
C GLU A 271 3.17 1.21 6.60
N LYS A 272 3.78 0.79 5.47
CA LYS A 272 5.15 0.25 5.46
C LYS A 272 6.20 1.30 5.80
N CYS A 273 6.04 2.53 5.29
CA CYS A 273 6.91 3.64 5.66
C CYS A 273 6.76 4.00 7.14
N THR A 274 5.54 3.97 7.70
CA THR A 274 5.33 4.18 9.14
C THR A 274 6.00 3.09 9.96
N GLN A 275 5.83 1.82 9.57
CA GLN A 275 6.49 0.67 10.24
C GLN A 275 8.01 0.83 10.24
N TRP A 276 8.61 1.18 9.11
CA TRP A 276 10.04 1.40 9.01
C TRP A 276 10.52 2.50 9.95
N VAL A 277 9.89 3.69 9.88
CA VAL A 277 10.32 4.83 10.70
C VAL A 277 10.21 4.53 12.19
N VAL A 278 9.15 3.83 12.62
CA VAL A 278 8.94 3.49 14.03
C VAL A 278 9.88 2.37 14.49
N GLN A 279 10.01 1.29 13.73
CA GLN A 279 10.80 0.11 14.11
C GLN A 279 12.30 0.43 14.13
N ASP A 280 12.77 1.14 13.10
CA ASP A 280 14.19 1.42 12.93
C ASP A 280 14.58 2.81 13.45
N ARG A 281 13.64 3.49 14.14
CA ARG A 281 13.83 4.80 14.79
C ARG A 281 14.38 5.87 13.85
N GLN A 282 13.88 5.91 12.64
CA GLN A 282 14.30 6.88 11.64
C GLN A 282 13.61 8.23 11.85
N SER A 283 14.12 9.26 11.19
CA SER A 283 13.40 10.53 11.09
C SER A 283 12.22 10.38 10.12
N PHE A 284 11.06 11.00 10.43
CA PHE A 284 9.95 11.06 9.47
C PHE A 284 10.34 11.72 8.14
N SER A 285 11.35 12.61 8.16
CA SER A 285 11.86 13.27 6.95
C SER A 285 12.67 12.34 6.03
N ALA A 286 13.07 11.16 6.52
CA ALA A 286 13.89 10.22 5.75
C ALA A 286 13.22 9.76 4.45
N VAL A 287 11.89 9.66 4.41
CA VAL A 287 11.15 9.27 3.19
C VAL A 287 11.13 10.34 2.09
N THR A 288 11.52 11.58 2.40
CA THR A 288 11.58 12.67 1.41
C THR A 288 12.97 12.94 0.87
N GLY A 289 13.99 12.28 1.43
CA GLY A 289 15.38 12.44 1.02
C GLY A 289 15.59 12.02 -0.43
N ALA A 290 16.48 12.73 -1.12
CA ALA A 290 16.75 12.47 -2.53
C ALA A 290 17.45 11.13 -2.72
N GLY A 291 18.37 10.78 -1.80
CA GLY A 291 19.03 9.49 -1.80
C GLY A 291 18.04 8.35 -1.60
N PHE A 292 17.09 8.51 -0.68
CA PHE A 292 16.05 7.52 -0.42
C PHE A 292 15.15 7.32 -1.64
N LYS A 293 14.75 8.39 -2.34
CA LYS A 293 13.93 8.27 -3.55
C LYS A 293 14.64 7.50 -4.67
N ASN A 294 15.93 7.75 -4.87
CA ASN A 294 16.74 7.00 -5.83
C ASN A 294 16.80 5.51 -5.45
N LEU A 295 16.93 5.22 -4.15
CA LEU A 295 16.92 3.86 -3.63
C LEU A 295 15.58 3.15 -3.85
N VAL A 296 14.46 3.85 -3.65
CA VAL A 296 13.12 3.32 -3.95
C VAL A 296 12.98 3.03 -5.45
N GLN A 297 13.45 3.93 -6.31
CA GLN A 297 13.44 3.74 -7.76
C GLN A 297 14.24 2.51 -8.18
N PHE A 298 15.39 2.26 -7.54
CA PHE A 298 16.19 1.05 -7.75
C PHE A 298 15.41 -0.22 -7.36
N PHE A 299 14.77 -0.27 -6.19
CA PHE A 299 13.99 -1.46 -5.81
C PHE A 299 12.77 -1.70 -6.70
N LEU A 300 12.15 -0.65 -7.23
CA LEU A 300 11.08 -0.79 -8.23
C LEU A 300 11.60 -1.42 -9.53
N LYS A 301 12.80 -1.02 -9.99
CA LYS A 301 13.50 -1.65 -11.13
C LYS A 301 13.79 -3.13 -10.86
N ILE A 302 14.39 -3.47 -9.72
CA ILE A 302 14.67 -4.87 -9.35
C ILE A 302 13.38 -5.70 -9.28
N GLY A 303 12.33 -5.16 -8.67
CA GLY A 303 11.02 -5.80 -8.61
C GLY A 303 10.44 -6.07 -10.00
N ALA A 304 10.60 -5.13 -10.94
CA ALA A 304 10.14 -5.30 -12.32
C ALA A 304 10.86 -6.42 -13.07
N VAL A 305 12.15 -6.62 -12.79
CA VAL A 305 12.99 -7.65 -13.45
C VAL A 305 12.82 -9.02 -12.79
N TYR A 306 12.90 -9.08 -11.46
CA TYR A 306 12.98 -10.32 -10.70
C TYR A 306 11.64 -10.74 -10.08
N GLY A 307 10.66 -9.85 -10.00
CA GLY A 307 9.39 -10.11 -9.33
C GLY A 307 9.45 -9.85 -7.82
N ASP A 308 8.44 -10.33 -7.10
CA ASP A 308 8.24 -10.07 -5.66
C ASP A 308 8.95 -11.05 -4.72
N GLN A 309 9.56 -12.12 -5.24
CA GLN A 309 10.21 -13.17 -4.43
C GLN A 309 11.74 -13.05 -4.49
N VAL A 310 12.29 -11.88 -4.18
CA VAL A 310 13.75 -11.64 -4.14
C VAL A 310 14.27 -11.87 -2.72
N ASP A 311 15.45 -12.45 -2.60
CA ASP A 311 16.14 -12.55 -1.31
C ASP A 311 16.72 -11.19 -0.91
N VAL A 312 16.01 -10.47 -0.04
CA VAL A 312 16.40 -9.12 0.40
C VAL A 312 17.67 -9.16 1.26
N ASP A 313 17.90 -10.26 2.00
CA ASP A 313 19.10 -10.39 2.84
C ASP A 313 20.36 -10.61 2.01
N ASP A 314 20.24 -11.25 0.85
CA ASP A 314 21.33 -11.42 -0.12
C ASP A 314 21.51 -10.18 -1.03
N LEU A 315 20.44 -9.43 -1.30
CA LEU A 315 20.49 -8.21 -2.12
C LEU A 315 21.11 -7.02 -1.38
N LEU A 316 20.79 -6.84 -0.09
CA LEU A 316 21.22 -5.67 0.66
C LEU A 316 22.67 -5.83 1.17
N PRO A 317 23.49 -4.76 1.08
CA PRO A 317 24.85 -4.81 1.57
C PRO A 317 24.93 -4.89 3.10
N ASP A 318 25.99 -5.50 3.60
CA ASP A 318 26.35 -5.40 5.02
C ASP A 318 26.77 -3.96 5.35
N PRO A 319 26.46 -3.42 6.54
CA PRO A 319 26.82 -2.05 6.92
C PRO A 319 28.32 -1.74 6.83
N THR A 320 29.17 -2.76 6.90
CA THR A 320 30.63 -2.60 6.76
C THR A 320 31.10 -2.52 5.31
N THR A 321 30.21 -2.80 4.36
CA THR A 321 30.48 -2.76 2.91
C THR A 321 30.15 -1.39 2.30
N CYS A 322 29.26 -0.63 2.94
CA CYS A 322 28.74 0.66 2.47
C CYS A 322 29.68 1.85 2.71
#